data_AF-A0A925I288-F1
#
_entry.id   AF-A0A925I288-F1
#
_cell.length_a   1.000
_cell.length_b   1.000
_cell.length_c   1.000
_cell.angle_alpha   90.00
_cell.angle_beta   90.00
_cell.angle_gamma   90.00
#
_symmetry.space_group_name_H-M   'P 1'
#
loop_
_entity.id
_entity.type
_entity.pdbx_description
1 polymer ?
#
loop_
_entity_poly.entity_id
_entity_poly.type
_entity_poly.pdbx_seq_one_letter_code
_entity_poly.pdbx_strand_id
1 'polypeptide(L)'
;MTNKKPPAAKIPAKPAKPAKPAKSVKPAKSAKPAKLNEETDVPAGRAENPFQNAEFYARMRDYTERDAAFSKELKAIAERGAGKQSTDARSAPSLAILRGVVKKGLKLEEMLGRIVAGVESGLWEPWLSAFGIELRGVNYAKTGARNARLALDISLASKATTAFANAGVPNWRSLAAEDCAQVQVEKPTEKTPAKAWAIFYLDAAEN
;
A
#
# COMPACT_ATOMS: atom_id res chain seq x y z
N MET A 1 59.74 8.14 44.04
CA MET A 1 59.62 8.73 45.41
C MET A 1 60.32 10.08 45.36
N THR A 2 59.79 11.25 45.72
CA THR A 2 58.42 11.72 46.03
C THR A 2 58.39 13.23 45.74
N ASN A 3 57.47 13.73 44.91
CA ASN A 3 57.25 15.18 44.76
C ASN A 3 55.92 15.57 45.40
N LYS A 4 55.97 16.34 46.49
CA LYS A 4 54.79 16.94 47.14
C LYS A 4 54.43 18.27 46.48
N LYS A 5 53.15 18.61 46.55
CA LYS A 5 52.51 19.75 45.85
C LYS A 5 52.68 21.06 46.66
N PRO A 6 52.88 22.23 46.03
CA PRO A 6 52.97 23.52 46.72
C PRO A 6 51.71 24.40 46.59
N PRO A 7 51.40 25.26 47.59
CA PRO A 7 50.61 26.50 47.44
C PRO A 7 51.57 27.68 47.06
N ALA A 8 51.20 28.96 46.91
CA ALA A 8 50.00 29.73 47.28
C ALA A 8 49.71 30.87 46.25
N ALA A 9 49.15 32.01 46.70
CA ALA A 9 48.67 33.15 45.92
C ALA A 9 48.55 34.43 46.80
N LYS A 10 48.44 35.62 46.18
CA LYS A 10 47.91 36.85 46.81
C LYS A 10 46.91 37.53 45.86
N ILE A 11 45.75 37.91 46.41
CA ILE A 11 44.62 38.60 45.75
C ILE A 11 44.50 39.99 46.40
N PRO A 12 44.29 41.07 45.61
CA PRO A 12 42.99 41.78 45.49
C PRO A 12 42.54 41.82 43.99
N ALA A 13 41.54 42.55 43.48
CA ALA A 13 40.66 43.60 44.01
C ALA A 13 39.21 43.54 43.43
N LYS A 14 38.62 44.69 43.07
CA LYS A 14 37.20 45.00 42.73
C LYS A 14 37.13 46.47 42.18
N PRO A 15 35.97 47.02 41.73
CA PRO A 15 34.88 46.48 40.89
C PRO A 15 34.30 47.50 39.85
N ALA A 16 33.52 47.06 38.84
CA ALA A 16 32.31 47.76 38.32
C ALA A 16 31.66 47.04 37.10
N LYS A 17 30.38 47.34 36.85
CA LYS A 17 29.47 46.89 35.76
C LYS A 17 28.76 48.17 35.21
N PRO A 18 27.88 48.15 34.17
CA PRO A 18 27.47 47.09 33.23
C PRO A 18 27.36 47.52 31.73
N ALA A 19 27.15 46.56 30.80
CA ALA A 19 26.26 46.71 29.62
C ALA A 19 26.03 45.35 28.90
N LYS A 20 24.88 45.22 28.19
CA LYS A 20 24.44 44.12 27.29
C LYS A 20 24.08 44.77 25.91
N PRO A 21 23.74 44.06 24.81
CA PRO A 21 23.51 42.60 24.64
C PRO A 21 24.14 41.92 23.37
N ALA A 22 24.08 40.57 23.38
CA ALA A 22 23.84 39.64 22.27
C ALA A 22 24.50 39.78 20.87
N LYS A 23 25.20 38.71 20.46
CA LYS A 23 25.02 38.09 19.14
C LYS A 23 24.92 36.56 19.27
N SER A 24 23.88 35.99 18.68
CA SER A 24 23.55 34.56 18.77
C SER A 24 24.45 33.71 17.88
N VAL A 25 25.06 32.66 18.43
CA VAL A 25 25.76 31.63 17.64
C VAL A 25 24.73 30.63 17.12
N LYS A 26 24.66 30.46 15.80
CA LYS A 26 23.84 29.42 15.15
C LYS A 26 24.49 28.04 15.37
N PRO A 27 23.75 27.00 15.75
CA PRO A 27 24.23 25.62 15.60
C PRO A 27 24.40 25.27 14.12
N ALA A 28 25.37 24.41 13.81
CA ALA A 28 25.72 24.03 12.46
C ALA A 28 24.63 23.19 11.76
N LYS A 29 24.70 23.13 10.42
CA LYS A 29 23.85 22.25 9.60
C LYS A 29 24.05 20.78 10.00
N SER A 30 23.04 20.17 10.60
CA SER A 30 22.94 18.70 10.68
C SER A 30 22.80 18.12 9.27
N ALA A 31 23.60 17.11 8.94
CA ALA A 31 23.56 16.45 7.65
C ALA A 31 22.26 15.64 7.47
N LYS A 32 21.84 15.44 6.21
CA LYS A 32 20.72 14.55 5.87
C LYS A 32 21.05 13.11 6.30
N PRO A 33 20.10 12.37 6.90
CA PRO A 33 20.18 10.90 6.92
C PRO A 33 20.17 10.36 5.48
N ALA A 34 20.92 9.29 5.25
CA ALA A 34 21.05 8.68 3.93
C ALA A 34 19.72 8.07 3.45
N LYS A 35 19.53 8.01 2.13
CA LYS A 35 18.46 7.19 1.54
C LYS A 35 18.78 5.72 1.82
N LEU A 36 17.80 4.97 2.32
CA LEU A 36 17.82 3.51 2.19
C LEU A 36 17.44 3.19 0.74
N ASN A 37 18.29 2.48 0.02
CA ASN A 37 17.96 1.98 -1.32
C ASN A 37 17.13 0.70 -1.17
N GLU A 38 15.81 0.81 -1.33
CA GLU A 38 15.04 -0.24 -1.99
C GLU A 38 14.96 0.13 -3.46
N GLU A 39 15.93 -0.37 -4.24
CA GLU A 39 15.96 -0.22 -5.69
C GLU A 39 15.02 -1.25 -6.31
N THR A 40 13.71 -1.06 -6.07
CA THR A 40 12.71 -1.63 -6.96
C THR A 40 12.86 -0.97 -8.31
N ASP A 41 12.95 -1.78 -9.37
CA ASP A 41 13.09 -1.31 -10.74
C ASP A 41 11.78 -0.62 -11.18
N VAL A 42 11.64 0.66 -10.83
CA VAL A 42 10.48 1.47 -11.20
C VAL A 42 10.64 1.84 -12.67
N PRO A 43 9.70 1.42 -13.56
CA PRO A 43 9.78 1.79 -14.98
C PRO A 43 9.83 3.31 -15.11
N ALA A 44 10.94 3.81 -15.68
CA ALA A 44 11.25 5.23 -15.70
C ALA A 44 10.09 6.05 -16.29
N GLY A 45 9.53 6.95 -15.47
CA GLY A 45 8.45 7.87 -15.87
C GLY A 45 7.07 7.63 -15.24
N ARG A 46 6.85 6.59 -14.42
CA ARG A 46 5.60 6.47 -13.64
C ARG A 46 5.65 7.30 -12.35
N ALA A 47 4.51 7.84 -11.94
CA ALA A 47 4.37 8.50 -10.64
C ALA A 47 4.64 7.50 -9.49
N GLU A 48 5.29 7.97 -8.43
CA GLU A 48 5.44 7.21 -7.18
C GLU A 48 4.08 7.12 -6.46
N ASN A 49 3.75 5.94 -5.93
CA ASN A 49 2.62 5.80 -5.02
C ASN A 49 3.15 5.70 -3.58
N PRO A 50 3.16 6.79 -2.79
CA PRO A 50 3.74 6.79 -1.45
C PRO A 50 2.97 5.91 -0.46
N PHE A 51 1.72 5.54 -0.78
CA PHE A 51 0.89 4.67 0.04
C PHE A 51 1.30 3.18 -0.02
N GLN A 52 2.23 2.80 -0.92
CA GLN A 52 2.91 1.50 -0.85
C GLN A 52 3.71 1.33 0.46
N ASN A 53 4.23 2.42 1.02
CA ASN A 53 4.93 2.39 2.31
C ASN A 53 3.90 2.38 3.46
N ALA A 54 3.90 1.29 4.24
CA ALA A 54 2.94 1.08 5.33
C ALA A 54 3.08 2.10 6.49
N GLU A 55 4.30 2.55 6.79
CA GLU A 55 4.54 3.57 7.84
C GLU A 55 4.06 4.96 7.42
N PHE A 56 4.21 5.31 6.13
CA PHE A 56 3.62 6.51 5.56
C PHE A 56 2.09 6.43 5.60
N TYR A 57 1.52 5.28 5.23
CA TYR A 57 0.08 5.04 5.27
C TYR A 57 -0.50 5.21 6.69
N ALA A 58 0.13 4.59 7.69
CA ALA A 58 -0.26 4.67 9.09
C ALA A 58 -0.26 6.12 9.58
N ARG A 59 0.90 6.80 9.51
CA ARG A 59 1.02 8.21 9.92
C ARG A 59 0.03 9.13 9.20
N MET A 60 -0.26 8.87 7.93
CA MET A 60 -1.21 9.65 7.16
C MET A 60 -2.65 9.48 7.68
N ARG A 61 -3.05 8.26 8.07
CA ARG A 61 -4.36 8.00 8.72
C ARG A 61 -4.46 8.62 10.12
N ASP A 62 -3.39 8.64 10.89
CA ASP A 62 -3.42 9.18 12.26
C ASP A 62 -3.77 10.69 12.29
N TYR A 63 -3.47 11.41 11.21
CA TYR A 63 -3.72 12.86 11.07
C TYR A 63 -4.71 13.24 9.96
N THR A 64 -5.36 12.28 9.30
CA THR A 64 -6.33 12.54 8.20
C THR A 64 -7.59 11.72 8.40
N GLU A 65 -8.77 12.35 8.27
CA GLU A 65 -10.05 11.64 8.25
C GLU A 65 -10.08 10.53 7.18
N ARG A 66 -10.80 9.44 7.48
CA ARG A 66 -10.84 8.21 6.66
C ARG A 66 -11.08 8.46 5.18
N ASP A 67 -12.00 9.37 4.84
CA ASP A 67 -12.44 9.59 3.47
C ASP A 67 -11.46 10.48 2.69
N ALA A 68 -10.86 11.47 3.36
CA ALA A 68 -9.78 12.27 2.82
C ALA A 68 -8.48 11.44 2.66
N ALA A 69 -8.19 10.52 3.59
CA ALA A 69 -7.10 9.57 3.51
C ALA A 69 -7.26 8.63 2.30
N PHE A 70 -8.45 8.02 2.14
CA PHE A 70 -8.79 7.19 1.00
C PHE A 70 -8.75 7.98 -0.33
N SER A 71 -9.22 9.22 -0.36
CA SER A 71 -9.20 10.06 -1.57
C SER A 71 -7.78 10.37 -2.04
N LYS A 72 -6.83 10.58 -1.11
CA LYS A 72 -5.40 10.76 -1.43
C LYS A 72 -4.78 9.46 -1.96
N GLU A 73 -5.06 8.32 -1.31
CA GLU A 73 -4.60 6.99 -1.76
C GLU A 73 -5.12 6.67 -3.17
N LEU A 74 -6.44 6.80 -3.39
CA LEU A 74 -7.05 6.50 -4.67
C LEU A 74 -6.55 7.42 -5.79
N LYS A 75 -6.26 8.69 -5.49
CA LYS A 75 -5.63 9.61 -6.44
C LYS A 75 -4.24 9.13 -6.84
N ALA A 76 -3.38 8.75 -5.89
CA ALA A 76 -2.04 8.24 -6.19
C ALA A 76 -2.07 6.92 -6.99
N ILE A 77 -3.01 6.01 -6.67
CA ILE A 77 -3.28 4.80 -7.45
C ILE A 77 -3.70 5.14 -8.90
N ALA A 78 -4.58 6.14 -9.08
CA ALA A 78 -5.02 6.56 -10.41
C ALA A 78 -3.92 7.25 -11.23
N GLU A 79 -3.06 8.05 -10.59
CA GLU A 79 -1.94 8.76 -11.24
C GLU A 79 -0.79 7.82 -11.61
N ARG A 80 -0.53 6.78 -10.81
CA ARG A 80 0.47 5.74 -11.11
C ARG A 80 -0.02 4.68 -12.10
N GLY A 81 -1.30 4.33 -12.03
CA GLY A 81 -1.88 3.20 -12.76
C GLY A 81 -1.44 1.84 -12.22
N ALA A 82 -1.68 0.79 -13.00
CA ALA A 82 -1.32 -0.58 -12.61
C ALA A 82 0.21 -0.80 -12.66
N GLY A 83 0.79 -1.36 -11.60
CA GLY A 83 2.21 -1.73 -11.56
C GLY A 83 2.54 -2.84 -12.56
N LYS A 84 1.68 -3.86 -12.65
CA LYS A 84 1.83 -5.13 -13.39
C LYS A 84 2.93 -6.04 -12.85
N GLN A 85 3.22 -5.99 -11.56
CA GLN A 85 4.27 -6.81 -10.93
C GLN A 85 3.92 -8.30 -10.87
N SER A 86 2.65 -8.67 -10.68
CA SER A 86 2.21 -10.08 -10.64
C SER A 86 0.73 -10.22 -11.01
N THR A 87 0.44 -10.24 -12.32
CA THR A 87 -0.93 -10.07 -12.83
C THR A 87 -1.87 -11.28 -12.66
N ASP A 88 -1.36 -12.47 -12.35
CA ASP A 88 -2.19 -13.67 -12.08
C ASP A 88 -2.68 -13.67 -10.63
N ALA A 89 -4.00 -13.71 -10.44
CA ALA A 89 -4.63 -13.71 -9.12
C ALA A 89 -4.22 -14.89 -8.21
N ARG A 90 -3.77 -16.00 -8.79
CA ARG A 90 -3.31 -17.20 -8.06
C ARG A 90 -1.94 -16.99 -7.40
N SER A 91 -1.07 -16.17 -7.99
CA SER A 91 0.29 -15.92 -7.48
C SER A 91 0.47 -14.54 -6.85
N ALA A 92 -0.27 -13.50 -7.28
CA ALA A 92 -0.19 -12.11 -6.81
C ALA A 92 0.06 -11.99 -5.29
N PRO A 93 1.23 -11.47 -4.84
CA PRO A 93 1.56 -11.34 -3.42
C PRO A 93 0.52 -10.56 -2.62
N SER A 94 0.01 -9.45 -3.15
CA SER A 94 -1.05 -8.64 -2.53
C SER A 94 -2.35 -9.40 -2.30
N LEU A 95 -2.64 -10.47 -3.04
CA LEU A 95 -3.83 -11.31 -2.85
C LEU A 95 -3.61 -12.50 -1.92
N ALA A 96 -2.40 -12.72 -1.39
CA ALA A 96 -2.10 -13.88 -0.53
C ALA A 96 -3.03 -13.97 0.69
N ILE A 97 -3.33 -12.83 1.33
CA ILE A 97 -4.26 -12.76 2.47
C ILE A 97 -5.67 -13.19 2.04
N LEU A 98 -6.19 -12.68 0.92
CA LEU A 98 -7.51 -13.06 0.42
C LEU A 98 -7.57 -14.53 -0.02
N ARG A 99 -6.51 -15.06 -0.66
CA ARG A 99 -6.43 -16.47 -1.07
C ARG A 99 -6.62 -17.43 0.10
N GLY A 100 -6.06 -17.09 1.26
CA GLY A 100 -6.20 -17.85 2.51
C GLY A 100 -7.55 -17.75 3.22
N VAL A 101 -8.43 -16.80 2.86
CA VAL A 101 -9.73 -16.63 3.52
C VAL A 101 -10.70 -17.75 3.11
N VAL A 102 -11.25 -18.44 4.12
CA VAL A 102 -12.22 -19.52 3.96
C VAL A 102 -13.65 -18.98 4.00
N LYS A 103 -14.48 -19.32 3.00
CA LYS A 103 -15.92 -19.05 2.97
C LYS A 103 -16.71 -20.31 2.63
N LYS A 104 -17.65 -20.68 3.52
CA LYS A 104 -18.45 -21.92 3.42
C LYS A 104 -17.60 -23.19 3.26
N GLY A 105 -16.46 -23.27 3.96
CA GLY A 105 -15.55 -24.42 3.92
C GLY A 105 -14.60 -24.47 2.72
N LEU A 106 -14.66 -23.49 1.80
CA LEU A 106 -13.80 -23.39 0.62
C LEU A 106 -12.89 -22.16 0.74
N LYS A 107 -11.62 -22.26 0.37
CA LYS A 107 -10.70 -21.10 0.23
C LYS A 107 -10.94 -20.35 -1.07
N LEU A 108 -10.57 -19.07 -1.12
CA LEU A 108 -10.59 -18.32 -2.38
C LEU A 108 -9.67 -18.98 -3.41
N GLU A 109 -8.48 -19.42 -3.02
CA GLU A 109 -7.54 -20.15 -3.90
C GLU A 109 -8.18 -21.39 -4.57
N GLU A 110 -8.95 -22.16 -3.81
CA GLU A 110 -9.65 -23.35 -4.32
C GLU A 110 -10.77 -22.96 -5.31
N MET A 111 -11.49 -21.87 -5.05
CA MET A 111 -12.47 -21.32 -6.01
C MET A 111 -11.79 -20.81 -7.29
N LEU A 112 -10.63 -20.15 -7.18
CA LEU A 112 -9.84 -19.76 -8.37
C LEU A 112 -9.47 -20.99 -9.21
N GLY A 113 -9.04 -22.08 -8.57
CA GLY A 113 -8.79 -23.35 -9.25
C GLY A 113 -10.03 -23.93 -9.96
N ARG A 114 -11.21 -23.87 -9.32
CA ARG A 114 -12.49 -24.31 -9.91
C ARG A 114 -12.88 -23.51 -11.15
N ILE A 115 -12.66 -22.19 -11.13
CA ILE A 115 -12.92 -21.31 -12.27
C ILE A 115 -12.05 -21.73 -13.46
N VAL A 116 -10.73 -21.87 -13.26
CA VAL A 116 -9.79 -22.32 -14.30
C VAL A 116 -10.17 -23.69 -14.87
N ALA A 117 -10.54 -24.64 -13.99
CA ALA A 117 -11.01 -25.96 -14.40
C ALA A 117 -12.35 -25.96 -15.14
N GLY A 118 -13.11 -24.84 -15.13
CA GLY A 118 -14.42 -24.74 -15.76
C GLY A 118 -15.55 -25.46 -15.03
N VAL A 119 -15.36 -25.84 -13.77
CA VAL A 119 -16.35 -26.58 -12.97
C VAL A 119 -17.21 -25.63 -12.12
N GLU A 120 -18.50 -25.96 -11.95
CA GLU A 120 -19.43 -25.19 -11.11
C GLU A 120 -19.68 -23.73 -11.56
N SER A 121 -19.68 -23.46 -12.87
CA SER A 121 -19.80 -22.10 -13.44
C SER A 121 -20.91 -21.22 -12.87
N GLY A 122 -22.08 -21.79 -12.57
CA GLY A 122 -23.20 -21.05 -11.95
C GLY A 122 -22.98 -20.61 -10.50
N LEU A 123 -21.89 -21.01 -9.84
CA LEU A 123 -21.58 -20.67 -8.45
C LEU A 123 -20.48 -19.61 -8.30
N TRP A 124 -19.71 -19.31 -9.36
CA TRP A 124 -18.52 -18.46 -9.26
C TRP A 124 -18.85 -17.02 -8.85
N GLU A 125 -19.70 -16.33 -9.61
CA GLU A 125 -20.02 -14.91 -9.37
C GLU A 125 -20.65 -14.65 -7.98
N PRO A 126 -21.69 -15.40 -7.53
CA PRO A 126 -22.23 -15.22 -6.19
C PRO A 126 -21.19 -15.45 -5.09
N TRP A 127 -20.28 -16.41 -5.28
CA TRP A 127 -19.25 -16.75 -4.29
C TRP A 127 -18.14 -15.69 -4.23
N LEU A 128 -17.59 -15.29 -5.39
CA LEU A 128 -16.59 -14.22 -5.52
C LEU A 128 -17.10 -12.88 -4.96
N SER A 129 -18.38 -12.58 -5.13
CA SER A 129 -19.02 -11.37 -4.62
C SER A 129 -18.91 -11.23 -3.09
N ALA A 130 -18.71 -12.32 -2.34
CA ALA A 130 -18.51 -12.28 -0.90
C ALA A 130 -17.17 -11.63 -0.48
N PHE A 131 -16.19 -11.62 -1.40
CA PHE A 131 -14.84 -11.07 -1.20
C PHE A 131 -14.70 -9.67 -1.82
N GLY A 132 -15.73 -9.17 -2.51
CA GLY A 132 -15.64 -7.95 -3.31
C GLY A 132 -14.95 -8.18 -4.66
N ILE A 133 -15.00 -9.40 -5.19
CA ILE A 133 -14.46 -9.74 -6.51
C ILE A 133 -15.61 -9.88 -7.51
N GLU A 134 -15.51 -9.18 -8.63
CA GLU A 134 -16.39 -9.30 -9.80
C GLU A 134 -15.69 -10.12 -10.88
N LEU A 135 -16.42 -11.03 -11.54
CA LEU A 135 -15.95 -11.72 -12.74
C LEU A 135 -16.32 -10.87 -13.97
N ARG A 136 -15.34 -10.22 -14.60
CA ARG A 136 -15.58 -9.24 -15.68
C ARG A 136 -15.40 -9.79 -17.09
N GLY A 137 -14.90 -11.02 -17.20
CA GLY A 137 -14.77 -11.74 -18.44
C GLY A 137 -14.38 -13.16 -18.12
N VAL A 138 -15.00 -14.12 -18.80
CA VAL A 138 -14.67 -15.54 -18.71
C VAL A 138 -15.19 -16.24 -19.95
N ASN A 139 -14.39 -17.12 -20.53
CA ASN A 139 -14.76 -17.98 -21.63
C ASN A 139 -15.45 -19.24 -21.07
N TYR A 140 -16.73 -19.43 -21.39
CA TYR A 140 -17.52 -20.59 -20.98
C TYR A 140 -17.45 -21.78 -21.98
N ALA A 141 -16.62 -21.71 -23.02
CA ALA A 141 -16.45 -22.81 -23.98
C ALA A 141 -15.99 -24.10 -23.29
N LYS A 142 -16.50 -25.27 -23.72
CA LYS A 142 -16.17 -26.56 -23.08
C LYS A 142 -14.69 -26.96 -23.21
N THR A 143 -13.94 -26.32 -24.09
CA THR A 143 -12.51 -26.54 -24.36
C THR A 143 -11.74 -25.23 -24.38
N GLY A 144 -10.44 -25.28 -24.05
CA GLY A 144 -9.56 -24.11 -24.00
C GLY A 144 -9.54 -23.36 -22.66
N ALA A 145 -8.65 -22.37 -22.56
CA ALA A 145 -8.48 -21.52 -21.38
C ALA A 145 -9.73 -20.63 -21.14
N ARG A 146 -10.02 -20.36 -19.87
CA ARG A 146 -11.12 -19.50 -19.45
C ARG A 146 -10.79 -18.03 -19.67
N ASN A 147 -9.51 -17.65 -19.72
CA ASN A 147 -9.08 -16.26 -19.89
C ASN A 147 -9.79 -15.32 -18.90
N ALA A 148 -9.97 -15.80 -17.66
CA ALA A 148 -10.83 -15.14 -16.70
C ALA A 148 -10.24 -13.80 -16.23
N ARG A 149 -11.10 -12.82 -15.96
CA ARG A 149 -10.72 -11.49 -15.47
C ARG A 149 -11.45 -11.18 -14.19
N LEU A 150 -10.69 -11.01 -13.12
CA LEU A 150 -11.19 -10.75 -11.77
C LEU A 150 -10.95 -9.28 -11.43
N ALA A 151 -12.02 -8.54 -11.16
CA ALA A 151 -11.92 -7.18 -10.66
C ALA A 151 -12.16 -7.18 -9.15
N LEU A 152 -11.08 -7.00 -8.39
CA LEU A 152 -11.15 -6.78 -6.95
C LEU A 152 -11.56 -5.32 -6.71
N ASP A 153 -12.70 -5.11 -6.06
CA ASP A 153 -13.12 -3.81 -5.55
C ASP A 153 -12.06 -3.29 -4.55
N ILE A 154 -11.44 -2.17 -4.86
CA ILE A 154 -10.50 -1.43 -4.01
C ILE A 154 -11.12 -0.13 -3.47
N SER A 155 -12.43 0.08 -3.61
CA SER A 155 -13.15 1.23 -3.06
C SER A 155 -13.14 1.25 -1.53
N LEU A 156 -13.64 2.34 -0.94
CA LEU A 156 -13.78 2.50 0.50
C LEU A 156 -14.72 1.47 1.14
N ALA A 157 -15.71 1.00 0.37
CA ALA A 157 -16.74 0.04 0.80
C ALA A 157 -16.34 -1.43 0.56
N SER A 158 -15.14 -1.68 0.03
CA SER A 158 -14.70 -3.03 -0.36
C SER A 158 -14.76 -4.03 0.79
N LYS A 159 -15.41 -5.16 0.50
CA LYS A 159 -15.55 -6.33 1.38
C LYS A 159 -14.20 -6.95 1.77
N ALA A 160 -13.15 -6.76 0.95
CA ALA A 160 -11.80 -7.21 1.26
C ALA A 160 -11.15 -6.44 2.43
N THR A 161 -11.63 -5.22 2.74
CA THR A 161 -11.03 -4.33 3.76
C THR A 161 -10.83 -5.02 5.10
N THR A 162 -11.80 -5.80 5.58
CA THR A 162 -11.72 -6.47 6.89
C THR A 162 -10.67 -7.57 6.93
N ALA A 163 -10.50 -8.33 5.84
CA ALA A 163 -9.49 -9.39 5.77
C ALA A 163 -8.06 -8.82 5.88
N PHE A 164 -7.78 -7.76 5.12
CA PHE A 164 -6.48 -7.08 5.14
C PHE A 164 -6.23 -6.30 6.44
N ALA A 165 -7.27 -5.66 7.01
CA ALA A 165 -7.15 -4.97 8.30
C ALA A 165 -6.79 -5.96 9.43
N ASN A 166 -7.45 -7.11 9.48
CA ASN A 166 -7.14 -8.16 10.47
C ASN A 166 -5.74 -8.76 10.30
N ALA A 167 -5.21 -8.77 9.06
CA ALA A 167 -3.86 -9.21 8.74
C ALA A 167 -2.78 -8.12 8.93
N GLY A 168 -3.14 -6.92 9.42
CA GLY A 168 -2.20 -5.82 9.65
C GLY A 168 -1.69 -5.12 8.38
N VAL A 169 -2.39 -5.24 7.24
CA VAL A 169 -2.02 -4.63 5.95
C VAL A 169 -3.02 -3.53 5.58
N PRO A 170 -2.95 -2.35 6.21
CA PRO A 170 -3.96 -1.31 6.04
C PRO A 170 -3.91 -0.64 4.65
N ASN A 171 -2.76 -0.67 3.98
CA ASN A 171 -2.48 -0.07 2.67
C ASN A 171 -2.68 -1.02 1.47
N TRP A 172 -3.38 -2.13 1.67
CA TRP A 172 -3.54 -3.21 0.70
C TRP A 172 -4.07 -2.80 -0.68
N ARG A 173 -4.81 -1.69 -0.79
CA ARG A 173 -5.31 -1.16 -2.08
C ARG A 173 -4.15 -0.75 -2.99
N SER A 174 -3.16 -0.08 -2.41
CA SER A 174 -1.94 0.33 -3.11
C SER A 174 -1.10 -0.87 -3.52
N LEU A 175 -1.04 -1.93 -2.71
CA LEU A 175 -0.35 -3.18 -3.05
C LEU A 175 -1.09 -3.95 -4.17
N ALA A 176 -2.42 -4.04 -4.10
CA ALA A 176 -3.23 -4.65 -5.14
C ALA A 176 -3.13 -3.91 -6.48
N ALA A 177 -2.95 -2.58 -6.46
CA ALA A 177 -2.70 -1.78 -7.65
C ALA A 177 -1.33 -2.07 -8.30
N GLU A 178 -0.30 -2.45 -7.52
CA GLU A 178 1.00 -2.84 -8.09
C GLU A 178 0.96 -4.20 -8.79
N ASP A 179 0.31 -5.20 -8.19
CA ASP A 179 0.29 -6.54 -8.77
C ASP A 179 -0.66 -6.65 -9.98
N CYS A 180 -1.76 -5.89 -10.01
CA CYS A 180 -2.81 -6.07 -11.00
C CYS A 180 -2.39 -5.76 -12.45
N ALA A 181 -3.15 -6.29 -13.41
CA ALA A 181 -2.96 -6.03 -14.84
C ALA A 181 -3.47 -4.63 -15.26
N GLN A 182 -4.54 -4.16 -14.63
CA GLN A 182 -5.19 -2.88 -14.94
C GLN A 182 -5.88 -2.32 -13.69
N VAL A 183 -5.78 -1.02 -13.49
CA VAL A 183 -6.60 -0.26 -12.53
C VAL A 183 -7.74 0.41 -13.30
N GLN A 184 -8.96 0.34 -12.77
CA GLN A 184 -10.10 1.14 -13.24
C GLN A 184 -10.61 1.98 -12.08
N VAL A 185 -10.74 3.30 -12.27
CA VAL A 185 -11.31 4.23 -11.29
C VAL A 185 -12.48 4.97 -11.92
N GLU A 186 -13.65 4.85 -11.30
CA GLU A 186 -14.84 5.63 -11.63
C GLU A 186 -14.96 6.81 -10.67
N LYS A 187 -15.03 8.01 -11.25
CA LYS A 187 -15.19 9.24 -10.48
C LYS A 187 -16.52 9.21 -9.71
N PRO A 188 -16.57 9.76 -8.48
CA PRO A 188 -17.83 9.88 -7.75
C PRO A 188 -18.83 10.75 -8.53
N THR A 189 -20.11 10.46 -8.34
CA THR A 189 -21.22 11.33 -8.77
C THR A 189 -21.96 11.82 -7.54
N GLU A 190 -22.92 12.74 -7.70
CA GLU A 190 -23.79 13.21 -6.61
C GLU A 190 -24.51 12.06 -5.85
N LYS A 191 -24.69 10.90 -6.51
CA LYS A 191 -25.45 9.76 -5.98
C LYS A 191 -24.61 8.50 -5.74
N THR A 192 -23.35 8.47 -6.20
CA THR A 192 -22.51 7.28 -6.11
C THR A 192 -21.10 7.63 -5.61
N PRO A 193 -20.60 7.00 -4.54
CA PRO A 193 -19.21 7.19 -4.11
C PRO A 193 -18.24 6.68 -5.19
N ALA A 194 -16.98 7.11 -5.10
CA ALA A 194 -15.94 6.69 -6.02
C ALA A 194 -15.78 5.16 -5.98
N LYS A 195 -15.88 4.51 -7.14
CA LYS A 195 -15.59 3.08 -7.29
C LYS A 195 -14.22 2.90 -7.90
N ALA A 196 -13.54 1.84 -7.52
CA ALA A 196 -12.23 1.54 -8.05
C ALA A 196 -12.00 0.03 -8.00
N TRP A 197 -11.34 -0.51 -9.02
CA TRP A 197 -11.02 -1.93 -9.10
C TRP A 197 -9.58 -2.15 -9.53
N ALA A 198 -8.94 -3.13 -8.91
CA ALA A 198 -7.71 -3.76 -9.38
C ALA A 198 -8.10 -5.02 -10.18
N ILE A 199 -7.78 -5.04 -11.48
CA ILE A 199 -8.15 -6.11 -12.40
C ILE A 199 -6.96 -7.06 -12.56
N PHE A 200 -7.17 -8.31 -12.19
CA PHE A 200 -6.23 -9.41 -12.33
C PHE A 200 -6.66 -10.33 -13.45
N TYR A 201 -5.68 -10.97 -14.09
CA TYR A 201 -5.94 -12.15 -14.88
C TYR A 201 -6.07 -13.37 -13.97
N LEU A 202 -6.91 -14.28 -14.40
CA LEU A 202 -6.90 -15.68 -14.00
C LEU A 202 -6.78 -16.44 -15.32
N ASP A 203 -5.93 -17.47 -15.36
CA ASP A 203 -5.65 -18.29 -16.56
C ASP A 203 -5.65 -17.54 -17.91
N ALA A 204 -4.89 -16.43 -17.99
CA ALA A 204 -4.59 -15.81 -19.28
C ALA A 204 -3.95 -16.85 -20.19
N ALA A 205 -4.43 -16.96 -21.43
CA ALA A 205 -3.75 -17.71 -22.46
C ALA A 205 -2.31 -17.19 -22.61
N GLU A 206 -1.36 -18.11 -22.66
CA GLU A 206 -0.01 -17.81 -23.13
C GLU A 206 -0.14 -17.27 -24.58
N ASN A 207 0.39 -16.07 -24.82
CA ASN A 207 0.49 -15.46 -26.15
C ASN A 207 1.86 -15.78 -26.75
#